data_AF-A0A923AJ48-F1
#
_entry.id   AF-A0A923AJ48-F1
#
_cell.length_a   1.000
_cell.length_b   1.000
_cell.length_c   1.000
_cell.angle_alpha   90.00
_cell.angle_beta   90.00
_cell.angle_gamma   90.00
#
_symmetry.space_group_name_H-M   'P 1'
#
loop_
_entity.id
_entity.type
_entity.pdbx_description
1 polymer ?
#
loop_
_entity_poly.entity_id
_entity_poly.type
_entity_poly.pdbx_seq_one_letter_code
_entity_poly.pdbx_strand_id
1 'polypeptide(L)'
;MKRALVLGLLLLGGCAQSGNRFPSLLPRAIEVRDDAEPMAATPVIIADAALDAKIAEATLALEIIKTAFEAGVNRAETLVTSAQRQAAGTTAWLDAQSALADLDIVRADVSSAISDLDRLAIDRAAAGNAPYPALEAARADARTQYNDARTIIDMLAAQLAPA
;
A
#
# COMPACT_ATOMS: atom_id res chain seq x y z
N MET A 1 -19.92 -82.80 -23.35
CA MET A 1 -19.32 -81.71 -22.56
C MET A 1 -18.26 -80.89 -23.31
N LYS A 2 -17.37 -81.49 -24.14
CA LYS A 2 -16.34 -80.74 -24.91
C LYS A 2 -16.87 -79.72 -25.94
N ARG A 3 -18.08 -79.91 -26.49
CA ARG A 3 -18.67 -78.99 -27.49
C ARG A 3 -19.21 -77.68 -26.89
N ALA A 4 -19.62 -77.68 -25.63
CA ALA A 4 -20.14 -76.47 -24.95
C ALA A 4 -19.02 -75.49 -24.58
N LEU A 5 -17.81 -76.00 -24.29
CA LEU A 5 -16.64 -75.18 -23.98
C LEU A 5 -16.18 -74.34 -25.18
N VAL A 6 -16.21 -74.93 -26.39
CA VAL A 6 -15.77 -74.25 -27.63
C VAL A 6 -16.73 -73.12 -28.02
N LEU A 7 -18.04 -73.28 -27.76
CA LEU A 7 -19.02 -72.24 -28.04
C LEU A 7 -18.92 -71.06 -27.06
N GLY A 8 -18.54 -71.32 -25.80
CA GLY A 8 -18.29 -70.28 -24.80
C GLY A 8 -17.07 -69.41 -25.14
N LEU A 9 -15.98 -69.99 -25.62
CA LEU A 9 -14.75 -69.26 -25.99
C LEU A 9 -14.92 -68.33 -27.21
N LEU A 10 -15.86 -68.63 -28.11
CA LEU A 10 -16.13 -67.81 -29.29
C LEU A 10 -16.93 -66.53 -28.99
N LEU A 11 -17.59 -66.46 -27.82
CA LEU A 11 -18.42 -65.31 -27.42
C LEU A 11 -17.64 -64.21 -26.67
N LEU A 12 -16.38 -64.44 -26.27
CA LEU A 12 -15.55 -63.43 -25.60
C LEU A 12 -14.72 -62.54 -26.55
N GLY A 13 -14.74 -62.80 -27.87
CA GLY A 13 -13.95 -62.05 -28.86
C GLY A 13 -14.58 -60.74 -29.36
N GLY A 14 -15.79 -60.37 -28.89
CA GLY A 14 -16.60 -59.30 -29.49
C GLY A 14 -16.26 -57.86 -29.10
N CYS A 15 -15.37 -57.60 -28.15
CA CYS A 15 -15.10 -56.23 -27.65
C CYS A 15 -13.89 -55.53 -28.30
N ALA A 16 -13.14 -56.18 -29.19
CA ALA A 16 -12.05 -55.56 -29.93
C ALA A 16 -12.50 -55.26 -31.36
N GLN A 17 -13.16 -54.11 -31.58
CA GLN A 17 -13.44 -53.61 -32.92
C GLN A 17 -12.11 -53.30 -33.63
N SER A 18 -11.64 -54.19 -34.50
CA SER A 18 -10.39 -54.08 -35.27
C SER A 18 -10.51 -53.15 -36.48
N GLY A 19 -11.20 -52.01 -36.32
CA GLY A 19 -11.37 -51.01 -37.37
C GLY A 19 -10.51 -49.79 -37.10
N ASN A 20 -9.87 -49.24 -38.13
CA ASN A 20 -9.17 -47.95 -38.18
C ASN A 20 -10.08 -46.72 -37.90
N ARG A 21 -11.13 -46.86 -37.07
CA ARG A 21 -12.10 -45.82 -36.69
C ARG A 21 -11.77 -45.13 -35.37
N PHE A 22 -10.56 -45.31 -34.86
CA PHE A 22 -10.11 -44.56 -33.68
C PHE A 22 -9.48 -43.24 -34.13
N PRO A 23 -9.74 -42.13 -33.44
CA PRO A 23 -9.00 -40.90 -33.68
C PRO A 23 -7.52 -41.13 -33.39
N SER A 24 -6.66 -40.43 -34.12
CA SER A 24 -5.21 -40.48 -33.90
C SER A 24 -4.87 -40.16 -32.43
N LEU A 25 -3.99 -40.96 -31.83
CA LEU A 25 -3.36 -40.68 -30.54
C LEU A 25 -2.11 -39.78 -30.68
N LEU A 26 -1.80 -39.35 -31.89
CA LEU A 26 -0.76 -38.34 -32.07
C LEU A 26 -1.18 -37.05 -31.35
N PRO A 27 -0.25 -36.35 -30.70
CA PRO A 27 -0.52 -35.07 -30.07
C PRO A 27 -1.26 -34.13 -31.02
N ARG A 28 -2.34 -33.52 -30.54
CA ARG A 28 -3.09 -32.53 -31.33
C ARG A 28 -2.27 -31.26 -31.44
N ALA A 29 -2.44 -30.49 -32.52
CA ALA A 29 -1.69 -29.25 -32.73
C ALA A 29 -1.80 -28.25 -31.55
N ILE A 30 -2.94 -28.22 -30.87
CA ILE A 30 -3.17 -27.38 -29.69
C ILE A 30 -2.39 -27.84 -28.45
N GLU A 31 -2.07 -29.13 -28.35
CA GLU A 31 -1.37 -29.73 -27.20
C GLU A 31 0.16 -29.57 -27.29
N VAL A 32 0.67 -29.15 -28.45
CA VAL A 32 2.10 -28.85 -28.68
C VAL A 32 2.31 -27.33 -28.81
N ARG A 33 1.24 -26.54 -28.70
CA ARG A 33 1.32 -25.08 -28.74
C ARG A 33 1.89 -24.59 -27.41
N ASP A 34 2.89 -23.72 -27.49
CA ASP A 34 3.39 -23.00 -26.32
C ASP A 34 2.42 -21.86 -25.99
N ASP A 35 1.69 -22.04 -24.90
CA ASP A 35 0.76 -21.05 -24.34
C ASP A 35 1.38 -20.29 -23.16
N ALA A 36 2.70 -20.36 -22.98
CA ALA A 36 3.38 -19.57 -21.97
C ALA A 36 3.09 -18.09 -22.19
N GLU A 37 2.53 -17.46 -21.17
CA GLU A 37 2.28 -16.04 -21.16
C GLU A 37 3.64 -15.31 -21.29
N PRO A 38 3.80 -14.38 -22.25
CA PRO A 38 5.05 -13.66 -22.40
C PRO A 38 5.40 -12.98 -21.08
N MET A 39 6.62 -13.19 -20.57
CA MET A 39 7.11 -12.45 -19.42
C MET A 39 7.04 -10.95 -19.73
N ALA A 40 6.23 -10.22 -18.96
CA ALA A 40 6.17 -8.78 -19.07
C ALA A 40 7.57 -8.19 -18.89
N ALA A 41 7.99 -7.32 -19.81
CA ALA A 41 9.27 -6.63 -19.69
C ALA A 41 9.31 -5.82 -18.39
N THR A 42 10.43 -5.85 -17.67
CA THR A 42 10.62 -4.97 -16.52
C THR A 42 10.54 -3.53 -17.00
N PRO A 43 9.65 -2.70 -16.43
CA PRO A 43 9.49 -1.34 -16.91
C PRO A 43 10.75 -0.54 -16.60
N VAL A 44 11.28 0.14 -17.62
CA VAL A 44 12.47 0.99 -17.47
C VAL A 44 12.07 2.28 -16.78
N ILE A 45 12.73 2.60 -15.66
CA ILE A 45 12.57 3.87 -14.99
C ILE A 45 13.34 4.93 -15.77
N ILE A 46 12.62 5.85 -16.41
CA ILE A 46 13.18 7.01 -17.10
C ILE A 46 13.28 8.16 -16.09
N ALA A 47 14.44 8.83 -16.05
CA ALA A 47 14.65 10.00 -15.22
C ALA A 47 13.67 11.12 -15.60
N ASP A 48 13.12 11.81 -14.61
CA ASP A 48 12.04 12.78 -14.80
C ASP A 48 12.30 14.02 -13.93
N ALA A 49 13.06 14.98 -14.48
CA ALA A 49 13.46 16.18 -13.77
C ALA A 49 12.27 17.06 -13.34
N ALA A 50 11.15 17.00 -14.05
CA ALA A 50 9.95 17.74 -13.69
C ALA A 50 9.26 17.10 -12.47
N LEU A 51 9.22 15.77 -12.41
CA LEU A 51 8.75 15.06 -11.22
C LEU A 51 9.69 15.27 -10.04
N ASP A 52 11.01 15.21 -10.25
CA ASP A 52 12.00 15.46 -9.20
C ASP A 52 11.82 16.85 -8.57
N ALA A 53 11.56 17.89 -9.39
CA ALA A 53 11.30 19.23 -8.89
C ALA A 53 10.03 19.31 -8.01
N LYS A 54 8.96 18.62 -8.39
CA LYS A 54 7.71 18.57 -7.60
C LYS A 54 7.89 17.79 -6.29
N ILE A 55 8.67 16.71 -6.32
CA ILE A 55 9.04 15.97 -5.12
C ILE A 55 9.83 16.89 -4.18
N ALA A 56 10.83 17.61 -4.69
CA ALA A 56 11.62 18.53 -3.89
C ALA A 56 10.78 19.65 -3.26
N GLU A 57 9.81 20.20 -3.99
CA GLU A 57 8.86 21.18 -3.46
C GLU A 57 8.02 20.62 -2.30
N ALA A 58 7.46 19.41 -2.48
CA ALA A 58 6.69 18.73 -1.45
C ALA A 58 7.55 18.38 -0.21
N THR A 59 8.79 17.93 -0.42
CA THR A 59 9.75 17.66 0.67
C THR A 59 10.06 18.93 1.45
N LEU A 60 10.31 20.06 0.78
CA LEU A 60 10.54 21.34 1.46
C LEU A 60 9.31 21.79 2.28
N ALA A 61 8.10 21.61 1.74
CA ALA A 61 6.88 21.91 2.48
C ALA A 61 6.75 21.04 3.74
N LEU A 62 7.06 19.74 3.64
CA LEU A 62 7.07 18.82 4.78
C LEU A 62 8.11 19.20 5.85
N GLU A 63 9.30 19.67 5.45
CA GLU A 63 10.32 20.17 6.36
C GLU A 63 9.85 21.42 7.12
N ILE A 64 9.20 22.36 6.42
CA ILE A 64 8.62 23.56 7.05
C ILE A 64 7.54 23.16 8.08
N ILE A 65 6.64 22.24 7.70
CA ILE A 65 5.61 21.72 8.62
C ILE A 65 6.25 21.03 9.82
N LYS A 66 7.32 20.25 9.60
CA LYS A 66 8.06 19.57 10.68
C LYS A 66 8.64 20.58 11.66
N THR A 67 9.31 21.62 11.19
CA THR A 67 9.86 22.67 12.06
C THR A 67 8.76 23.41 12.83
N ALA A 68 7.63 23.70 12.20
CA ALA A 68 6.48 24.31 12.87
C ALA A 68 5.90 23.39 13.97
N PHE A 69 5.80 22.09 13.68
CA PHE A 69 5.35 21.09 14.64
C PHE A 69 6.30 20.99 15.85
N GLU A 70 7.61 20.90 15.61
CA GLU A 70 8.63 20.85 16.67
C GLU A 70 8.58 22.09 17.58
N ALA A 71 8.39 23.29 17.01
CA ALA A 71 8.19 24.51 17.77
C ALA A 71 6.89 24.47 18.60
N GLY A 72 5.81 23.95 18.03
CA GLY A 72 4.54 23.73 18.71
C GLY A 72 4.66 22.73 19.87
N VAL A 73 5.45 21.66 19.71
CA VAL A 73 5.66 20.63 20.74
C VAL A 73 6.29 21.24 21.98
N ASN A 74 7.33 22.07 21.84
CA ASN A 74 7.96 22.75 22.98
C ASN A 74 6.96 23.60 23.78
N ARG A 75 6.04 24.28 23.08
CA ARG A 75 4.96 25.06 23.72
C ARG A 75 3.96 24.14 24.42
N ALA A 76 3.50 23.09 23.74
CA ALA A 76 2.53 22.15 24.29
C ALA A 76 3.09 21.43 25.53
N GLU A 77 4.34 20.99 25.50
CA GLU A 77 5.04 20.37 26.64
C GLU A 77 5.02 21.27 27.88
N THR A 78 5.33 22.56 27.70
CA THR A 78 5.32 23.55 28.79
C THR A 78 3.93 23.67 29.41
N LEU A 79 2.89 23.78 28.58
CA LEU A 79 1.51 23.96 29.03
C LEU A 79 0.95 22.68 29.67
N VAL A 80 1.20 21.52 29.06
CA VAL A 80 0.82 20.20 29.60
C VAL A 80 1.48 19.96 30.96
N THR A 81 2.77 20.28 31.11
CA THR A 81 3.46 20.17 32.40
C THR A 81 2.82 21.03 33.48
N SER A 82 2.39 22.25 33.14
CA SER A 82 1.68 23.14 34.08
C SER A 82 0.29 22.62 34.48
N ALA A 83 -0.34 21.82 33.61
CA ALA A 83 -1.70 21.32 33.75
C ALA A 83 -1.80 19.90 34.33
N GLN A 84 -0.71 19.12 34.38
CA GLN A 84 -0.67 17.69 34.77
C GLN A 84 -1.41 17.34 36.07
N ARG A 85 -1.47 18.26 37.04
CA ARG A 85 -2.13 18.04 38.35
C ARG A 85 -3.35 18.93 38.57
N GLN A 86 -3.80 19.61 37.53
CA GLN A 86 -4.97 20.46 37.57
C GLN A 86 -6.21 19.65 37.16
N ALA A 87 -7.36 20.00 37.73
CA ALA A 87 -8.62 19.40 37.32
C ALA A 87 -8.98 19.80 35.89
N ALA A 88 -9.73 18.94 35.21
CA ALA A 88 -10.33 19.25 33.92
C ALA A 88 -11.19 20.54 34.01
N GLY A 89 -11.14 21.36 32.95
CA GLY A 89 -11.87 22.62 32.88
C GLY A 89 -11.21 23.82 33.57
N THR A 90 -10.07 23.64 34.26
CA THR A 90 -9.25 24.78 34.72
C THR A 90 -8.61 25.50 33.55
N THR A 91 -8.22 26.78 33.73
CA THR A 91 -7.57 27.56 32.67
C THR A 91 -6.31 26.89 32.16
N ALA A 92 -5.43 26.39 33.05
CA ALA A 92 -4.21 25.68 32.64
C ALA A 92 -4.52 24.41 31.82
N TRP A 93 -5.57 23.67 32.19
CA TRP A 93 -6.02 22.52 31.41
C TRP A 93 -6.56 22.92 30.03
N LEU A 94 -7.35 23.99 29.95
CA LEU A 94 -7.86 24.51 28.68
C LEU A 94 -6.74 25.01 27.77
N ASP A 95 -5.75 25.72 28.32
CA ASP A 95 -4.60 26.21 27.57
C ASP A 95 -3.77 25.05 27.00
N ALA A 96 -3.58 23.97 27.78
CA ALA A 96 -2.92 22.76 27.31
C ALA A 96 -3.72 22.06 26.19
N GLN A 97 -5.04 21.93 26.35
CA GLN A 97 -5.91 21.37 25.31
C GLN A 97 -5.89 22.19 24.02
N SER A 98 -5.88 23.53 24.12
CA SER A 98 -5.73 24.41 22.96
C SER A 98 -4.39 24.21 22.25
N ALA A 99 -3.29 24.10 23.01
CA ALA A 99 -1.98 23.83 22.41
C ALA A 99 -1.90 22.46 21.72
N LEU A 100 -2.56 21.43 22.25
CA LEU A 100 -2.68 20.13 21.58
C LEU A 100 -3.53 20.23 20.29
N ALA A 101 -4.60 21.02 20.30
CA ALA A 101 -5.40 21.28 19.11
C ALA A 101 -4.59 22.01 18.02
N ASP A 102 -3.74 22.96 18.40
CA ASP A 102 -2.83 23.65 17.48
C ASP A 102 -1.86 22.65 16.83
N LEU A 103 -1.33 21.67 17.59
CA LEU A 103 -0.51 20.59 17.03
C LEU A 103 -1.27 19.72 16.04
N ASP A 104 -2.54 19.40 16.33
CA ASP A 104 -3.39 18.63 15.41
C ASP A 104 -3.67 19.38 14.10
N ILE A 105 -3.78 20.72 14.15
CA ILE A 105 -3.89 21.56 12.94
C ILE A 105 -2.62 21.42 12.09
N VAL A 106 -1.44 21.58 12.68
CA VAL A 106 -0.17 21.43 11.95
C VAL A 106 0.00 20.01 11.39
N ARG A 107 -0.45 18.99 12.13
CA ARG A 107 -0.46 17.59 11.65
C ARG A 107 -1.40 17.41 10.45
N ALA A 108 -2.52 18.12 10.39
CA ALA A 108 -3.43 18.07 9.26
C ALA A 108 -2.79 18.61 7.96
N ASP A 109 -1.89 19.58 8.06
CA ASP A 109 -1.14 20.09 6.89
C ASP A 109 -0.26 19.00 6.25
N VAL A 110 0.30 18.08 7.04
CA VAL A 110 1.02 16.90 6.52
C VAL A 110 0.09 16.02 5.67
N SER A 111 -1.19 15.89 6.05
CA SER A 111 -2.16 15.12 5.26
C SER A 111 -2.43 15.74 3.90
N SER A 112 -2.37 17.08 3.79
CA SER A 112 -2.47 17.75 2.49
C SER A 112 -1.27 17.41 1.60
N ALA A 113 -0.06 17.49 2.14
CA ALA A 113 1.17 17.15 1.42
C ALA A 113 1.19 15.68 0.97
N ILE A 114 0.73 14.75 1.80
CA ILE A 114 0.54 13.34 1.43
C ILE A 114 -0.40 13.21 0.23
N SER A 115 -1.52 13.94 0.24
CA SER A 115 -2.51 13.88 -0.84
C SER A 115 -1.94 14.39 -2.16
N ASP A 116 -1.10 15.42 -2.12
CA ASP A 116 -0.40 15.93 -3.30
C ASP A 116 0.61 14.92 -3.86
N LEU A 117 1.40 14.29 -3.00
CA LEU A 117 2.33 13.21 -3.40
C LEU A 117 1.60 12.00 -3.97
N ASP A 118 0.48 11.59 -3.36
CA ASP A 118 -0.36 10.51 -3.86
C ASP A 118 -0.94 10.84 -5.25
N ARG A 119 -1.35 12.10 -5.47
CA ARG A 119 -1.81 12.55 -6.79
C ARG A 119 -0.72 12.43 -7.85
N LEU A 120 0.54 12.76 -7.54
CA LEU A 120 1.66 12.54 -8.47
C LEU A 120 1.83 11.06 -8.83
N ALA A 121 1.66 10.16 -7.86
CA ALA A 121 1.79 8.72 -8.09
C ALA A 121 0.65 8.18 -8.95
N ILE A 122 -0.57 8.66 -8.71
CA ILE A 122 -1.76 8.34 -9.50
C ILE A 122 -1.60 8.83 -10.94
N ASP A 123 -1.22 10.10 -11.14
CA ASP A 123 -1.03 10.68 -12.48
C ASP A 123 0.03 9.90 -13.27
N ARG A 124 1.10 9.49 -12.60
CA ARG A 124 2.17 8.68 -13.20
C ARG A 124 1.67 7.29 -13.60
N ALA A 125 0.92 6.62 -12.74
CA ALA A 125 0.33 5.32 -13.03
C ALA A 125 -0.69 5.41 -14.18
N ALA A 126 -1.51 6.47 -14.22
CA ALA A 126 -2.45 6.73 -15.30
C ALA A 126 -1.76 6.97 -16.65
N ALA A 127 -0.54 7.52 -16.64
CA ALA A 127 0.31 7.65 -17.82
C ALA A 127 1.00 6.35 -18.25
N GLY A 128 0.81 5.24 -17.53
CA GLY A 128 1.45 3.95 -17.83
C GLY A 128 2.94 3.89 -17.49
N ASN A 129 3.43 4.85 -16.71
CA ASN A 129 4.84 4.91 -16.33
C ASN A 129 5.13 3.99 -15.13
N ALA A 130 6.36 3.47 -15.09
CA ALA A 130 6.84 2.68 -13.96
C ALA A 130 6.77 3.48 -12.63
N PRO A 131 6.56 2.82 -11.48
CA PRO A 131 6.71 3.45 -10.17
C PRO A 131 8.05 4.19 -10.03
N TYR A 132 8.04 5.35 -9.36
CA TYR A 132 9.22 6.20 -9.25
C TYR A 132 9.80 6.14 -7.83
N PRO A 133 11.00 5.57 -7.61
CA PRO A 133 11.51 5.31 -6.27
C PRO A 133 11.59 6.55 -5.36
N ALA A 134 11.99 7.71 -5.90
CA ALA A 134 12.05 8.94 -5.12
C ALA A 134 10.66 9.43 -4.67
N LEU A 135 9.63 9.21 -5.49
CA LEU A 135 8.25 9.54 -5.12
C LEU A 135 7.73 8.61 -4.03
N GLU A 136 8.01 7.32 -4.14
CA GLU A 136 7.62 6.33 -3.11
C GLU A 136 8.32 6.59 -1.77
N ALA A 137 9.60 6.97 -1.81
CA ALA A 137 10.33 7.39 -0.61
C ALA A 137 9.70 8.63 0.04
N ALA A 138 9.43 9.69 -0.74
CA ALA A 138 8.78 10.89 -0.22
C ALA A 138 7.40 10.62 0.39
N ARG A 139 6.60 9.73 -0.22
CA ARG A 139 5.30 9.30 0.31
C ARG A 139 5.44 8.54 1.63
N ALA A 140 6.42 7.65 1.72
CA ALA A 140 6.70 6.90 2.95
C ALA A 140 7.17 7.83 4.08
N ASP A 141 8.07 8.77 3.79
CA ASP A 141 8.58 9.72 4.77
C ASP A 141 7.47 10.64 5.30
N ALA A 142 6.60 11.15 4.40
CA ALA A 142 5.46 11.97 4.79
C ALA A 142 4.48 11.19 5.70
N ARG A 143 4.25 9.90 5.41
CA ARG A 143 3.41 9.03 6.26
C ARG A 143 4.02 8.82 7.63
N THR A 144 5.34 8.58 7.69
CA THR A 144 6.08 8.46 8.95
C THR A 144 5.92 9.73 9.78
N GLN A 145 6.18 10.90 9.18
CA GLN A 145 6.02 12.19 9.86
C GLN A 145 4.59 12.40 10.42
N TYR A 146 3.55 12.05 9.65
CA TYR A 146 2.16 12.15 10.11
C TYR A 146 1.87 11.25 11.32
N ASN A 147 2.39 10.02 11.32
CA ASN A 147 2.20 9.06 12.41
C ASN A 147 3.01 9.41 13.66
N ASP A 148 4.24 9.90 13.49
CA ASP A 148 5.09 10.36 14.59
C ASP A 148 4.44 11.57 15.29
N ALA A 149 3.93 12.54 14.52
CA ALA A 149 3.21 13.68 15.06
C ALA A 149 1.99 13.25 15.87
N ARG A 150 1.22 12.26 15.38
CA ARG A 150 0.08 11.71 16.11
C ARG A 150 0.51 11.08 17.44
N THR A 151 1.58 10.29 17.42
CA THR A 151 2.12 9.62 18.60
C THR A 151 2.53 10.62 19.67
N ILE A 152 3.20 11.72 19.27
CA ILE A 152 3.60 12.79 20.18
C ILE A 152 2.38 13.49 20.81
N ILE A 153 1.37 13.82 20.00
CA ILE A 153 0.13 14.44 20.51
C ILE A 153 -0.54 13.52 21.54
N ASP A 154 -0.67 12.24 21.24
CA ASP A 154 -1.28 11.26 22.14
C ASP A 154 -0.49 11.11 23.45
N MET A 155 0.85 11.10 23.38
CA MET A 155 1.72 11.07 24.56
C MET A 155 1.57 12.30 25.46
N LEU A 156 1.41 13.49 24.88
CA LEU A 156 1.20 14.72 25.64
C LEU A 156 -0.22 14.76 26.23
N ALA A 157 -1.23 14.39 25.45
CA ALA A 157 -2.63 14.34 25.89
C ALA A 157 -2.83 13.38 27.07
N ALA A 158 -2.14 12.24 27.07
CA ALA A 158 -2.22 11.23 28.13
C ALA A 158 -1.75 11.74 29.52
N GLN A 159 -1.09 12.89 29.58
CA GLN A 159 -0.62 13.50 30.84
C GLN A 159 -1.67 14.40 31.49
N LEU A 160 -2.74 14.75 30.77
CA LEU A 160 -3.80 15.61 31.28
C LEU A 160 -4.88 14.80 31.99
N ALA A 161 -5.58 15.44 32.94
CA ALA A 161 -6.78 14.85 33.53
C ALA A 161 -7.83 14.59 32.43
N PRO A 162 -8.52 13.42 32.45
CA PRO A 162 -9.56 13.12 31.49
C PRO A 162 -10.70 14.13 31.60
N ALA A 163 -11.29 14.47 30.44
CA ALA A 163 -12.46 15.34 30.35
C ALA A 163 -13.73 14.67 30.91
#